data_AF-A0A178Y066-F1
#
_entry.id   AF-A0A178Y066-F1
#
_cell.length_a   1.000
_cell.length_b   1.000
_cell.length_c   1.000
_cell.angle_alpha   90.00
_cell.angle_beta   90.00
_cell.angle_gamma   90.00
#
_symmetry.space_group_name_H-M   'P 1'
#
loop_
_entity.id
_entity.type
_entity.pdbx_description
1 polymer ?
#
loop_
_entity_poly.entity_id
_entity_poly.type
_entity_poly.pdbx_seq_one_letter_code
_entity_poly.pdbx_strand_id
1 'polypeptide(L)'
;MPHIAPAALVDHYLGISRLLAGQLDFRSAIRAVAAEVAHIIPHDHLDVCILMVGGNYHTAYETGMDTAWGNVASTPVASSPIRSLLWGEVDYMLTDDAINDQRFHFEGAFKRPIIEQSLRSRLHVPMKVQGTIIAALSCSSQAPAIYTMEDVDRARIIADLLAPYFFALHAAEQAQRLAIVEAEARAREEGLRQGALKLTEALEQERQRIGMDLHDQTLADLTRLSRRIDRLARSSELNGEALDPISRGLHHCMQDLRQIIEQATPSVLQLFGLAQAVENHLDRSVRDSAMPIEWAVADETAGALERLEPTVSVALFRIAQEAINNAVRHAQPSAITVKLRLEAGQLAIEISDDGRGFPKARGRIGGGIDSMKTRARLISAKFAIGPRRDNRGTMVTVLLPLGELAADAEVQ
;
A
#
# COMPACT_ATOMS: atom_id res chain seq x y z
N MET A 1 -61.48 -5.85 -5.84
CA MET A 1 -60.92 -4.52 -5.47
C MET A 1 -61.49 -3.46 -6.41
N PRO A 2 -61.64 -2.19 -5.98
CA PRO A 2 -62.08 -1.13 -6.88
C PRO A 2 -61.06 -0.96 -8.02
N HIS A 3 -61.54 -0.88 -9.26
CA HIS A 3 -60.71 -0.58 -10.43
C HIS A 3 -60.14 0.83 -10.28
N ILE A 4 -58.82 0.95 -10.11
CA ILE A 4 -58.11 2.23 -10.16
C ILE A 4 -58.14 2.72 -11.61
N ALA A 5 -58.55 3.97 -11.83
CA ALA A 5 -58.55 4.54 -13.18
C ALA A 5 -57.11 4.60 -13.73
N PRO A 6 -56.87 4.27 -15.02
CA PRO A 6 -55.52 4.25 -15.59
C PRO A 6 -54.72 5.55 -15.38
N ALA A 7 -55.38 6.71 -15.40
CA ALA A 7 -54.75 8.01 -15.16
C ALA A 7 -54.20 8.14 -13.72
N ALA A 8 -54.97 7.71 -12.72
CA ALA A 8 -54.53 7.74 -11.32
C ALA A 8 -53.36 6.78 -11.06
N LEU A 9 -53.33 5.64 -11.76
CA LEU A 9 -52.24 4.67 -11.67
C LEU A 9 -50.91 5.27 -12.17
N VAL A 10 -50.94 6.02 -13.28
CA VAL A 10 -49.76 6.72 -13.82
C VAL A 10 -49.23 7.77 -12.84
N ASP A 11 -50.11 8.52 -12.17
CA ASP A 11 -49.72 9.53 -11.18
C ASP A 11 -48.93 8.91 -10.01
N HIS A 12 -49.37 7.75 -9.52
CA HIS A 12 -48.65 7.01 -8.46
C HIS A 12 -47.28 6.51 -8.92
N TYR A 13 -47.15 5.99 -10.15
CA TYR A 13 -45.85 5.60 -10.71
C TYR A 13 -44.87 6.78 -10.83
N LEU A 14 -45.37 7.94 -11.29
CA LEU A 14 -44.57 9.17 -11.33
C LEU A 14 -44.22 9.65 -9.92
N GLY A 15 -45.12 9.48 -8.95
CA GLY A 15 -44.89 9.75 -7.53
C GLY A 15 -43.71 8.95 -6.98
N ILE A 16 -43.65 7.64 -7.25
CA ILE A 16 -42.53 6.76 -6.87
C ILE A 16 -41.20 7.32 -7.40
N SER A 17 -41.14 7.64 -8.69
CA SER A 17 -39.91 8.17 -9.30
C SER A 17 -39.45 9.48 -8.67
N ARG A 18 -40.38 10.39 -8.33
CA ARG A 18 -40.06 11.66 -7.66
C ARG A 18 -39.60 11.45 -6.21
N LEU A 19 -40.19 10.52 -5.47
CA LEU A 19 -39.88 10.27 -4.06
C LEU A 19 -38.53 9.56 -3.87
N LEU A 20 -38.09 8.79 -4.87
CA LEU A 20 -36.74 8.24 -4.90
C LEU A 20 -35.67 9.33 -5.02
N ALA A 21 -35.96 10.44 -5.69
CA ALA A 21 -34.98 11.49 -5.90
C ALA A 21 -34.52 12.07 -4.55
N GLY A 22 -33.21 11.99 -4.29
CA GLY A 22 -32.58 12.53 -3.07
C GLY A 22 -32.46 11.55 -1.90
N GLN A 23 -32.87 10.29 -2.04
CA GLN A 23 -32.75 9.28 -0.98
C GLN A 23 -31.34 8.68 -0.93
N LEU A 24 -30.59 8.89 0.16
CA LEU A 24 -29.17 8.51 0.21
C LEU A 24 -28.90 7.06 0.63
N ASP A 25 -29.93 6.32 1.06
CA ASP A 25 -29.80 4.93 1.49
C ASP A 25 -31.05 4.11 1.16
N PHE A 26 -30.89 2.79 1.10
CA PHE A 26 -31.95 1.86 0.73
C PHE A 26 -33.17 1.91 1.65
N ARG A 27 -32.98 2.05 2.97
CA ARG A 27 -34.08 2.04 3.94
C ARG A 27 -34.92 3.31 3.79
N SER A 28 -34.28 4.46 3.60
CA SER A 28 -34.95 5.73 3.31
C SER A 28 -35.67 5.70 1.96
N ALA A 29 -35.06 5.10 0.93
CA ALA A 29 -35.68 4.95 -0.39
C ALA A 29 -36.97 4.11 -0.35
N ILE A 30 -36.96 2.95 0.31
CA ILE A 30 -38.16 2.11 0.44
C ILE A 30 -39.24 2.82 1.24
N ARG A 31 -38.87 3.43 2.37
CA ARG A 31 -39.83 4.15 3.21
C ARG A 31 -40.48 5.31 2.46
N ALA A 32 -39.70 6.03 1.63
CA ALA A 32 -40.21 7.16 0.85
C ALA A 32 -41.29 6.74 -0.15
N VAL A 33 -41.13 5.59 -0.81
CA VAL A 33 -42.06 5.12 -1.85
C VAL A 33 -43.23 4.29 -1.31
N ALA A 34 -43.15 3.81 -0.07
CA ALA A 34 -44.08 2.84 0.51
C ALA A 34 -45.55 3.25 0.38
N ALA A 35 -45.85 4.51 0.67
CA ALA A 35 -47.21 5.04 0.57
C ALA A 35 -47.74 5.01 -0.87
N GLU A 36 -46.93 5.43 -1.86
CA GLU A 36 -47.34 5.37 -3.27
C GLU A 36 -47.52 3.93 -3.75
N VAL A 37 -46.62 3.01 -3.35
CA VAL A 37 -46.75 1.58 -3.66
C VAL A 37 -48.05 1.00 -3.10
N ALA A 38 -48.45 1.40 -1.88
CA ALA A 38 -49.67 0.91 -1.23
C ALA A 38 -50.96 1.34 -1.95
N HIS A 39 -50.94 2.47 -2.68
CA HIS A 39 -52.06 2.87 -3.52
C HIS A 39 -52.19 2.01 -4.78
N ILE A 40 -51.09 1.43 -5.27
CA ILE A 40 -51.05 0.61 -6.49
C ILE A 40 -51.32 -0.87 -6.18
N ILE A 41 -50.67 -1.38 -5.12
CA ILE A 41 -50.75 -2.75 -4.62
C ILE A 41 -50.95 -2.67 -3.10
N PRO A 42 -52.16 -2.90 -2.59
CA PRO A 42 -52.40 -2.91 -1.15
C PRO A 42 -51.58 -4.02 -0.47
N HIS A 43 -50.83 -3.69 0.58
CA HIS A 43 -49.97 -4.61 1.29
C HIS A 43 -49.83 -4.20 2.76
N ASP A 44 -49.52 -5.17 3.62
CA ASP A 44 -49.21 -4.92 5.04
C ASP A 44 -47.69 -4.84 5.27
N HIS A 45 -46.91 -5.46 4.39
CA HIS A 45 -45.46 -5.50 4.45
C HIS A 45 -44.86 -5.40 3.05
N LEU A 46 -43.86 -4.53 2.89
CA LEU A 46 -43.12 -4.29 1.66
C LEU A 46 -41.65 -4.50 1.94
N ASP A 47 -40.99 -5.33 1.15
CA ASP A 47 -39.55 -5.54 1.25
C ASP A 47 -38.87 -5.53 -0.12
N VAL A 48 -37.62 -5.05 -0.14
CA VAL A 48 -36.69 -5.22 -1.25
C VAL A 48 -35.49 -6.03 -0.77
N CYS A 49 -35.29 -7.18 -1.38
CA CYS A 49 -34.15 -8.05 -1.13
C CYS A 49 -33.06 -7.80 -2.16
N ILE A 50 -31.97 -7.12 -1.77
CA ILE A 50 -30.87 -6.74 -2.66
C ILE A 50 -29.80 -7.83 -2.66
N LEU A 51 -29.39 -8.28 -3.84
CA LEU A 51 -28.28 -9.23 -3.99
C LEU A 51 -26.95 -8.54 -3.75
N MET A 52 -26.10 -9.19 -2.95
CA MET A 52 -24.73 -8.77 -2.70
C MET A 52 -23.81 -9.24 -3.83
N VAL A 53 -22.61 -8.63 -3.93
CA VAL A 53 -21.58 -9.02 -4.89
C VAL A 53 -21.33 -10.53 -4.85
N GLY A 54 -21.42 -11.17 -6.02
CA GLY A 54 -21.29 -12.62 -6.18
C GLY A 54 -22.60 -13.41 -6.10
N GLY A 55 -23.75 -12.77 -5.82
CA GLY A 55 -25.08 -13.38 -5.94
C GLY A 55 -25.43 -14.46 -4.91
N ASN A 56 -24.51 -14.79 -4.00
CA ASN A 56 -24.70 -15.84 -3.01
C ASN A 56 -25.37 -15.36 -1.71
N TYR A 57 -25.40 -14.05 -1.49
CA TYR A 57 -25.99 -13.43 -0.31
C TYR A 57 -26.92 -12.29 -0.70
N HIS A 58 -27.88 -11.97 0.16
CA HIS A 58 -28.78 -10.85 0.01
C HIS A 58 -29.01 -10.13 1.34
N THR A 59 -29.45 -8.88 1.26
CA THR A 59 -29.89 -8.06 2.39
C THR A 59 -31.30 -7.57 2.14
N ALA A 60 -32.18 -7.71 3.14
CA ALA A 60 -33.57 -7.25 3.03
C ALA A 60 -33.72 -5.88 3.68
N TYR A 61 -34.41 -4.98 2.98
CA TYR A 61 -34.83 -3.68 3.50
C TYR A 61 -36.35 -3.64 3.45
N GLU A 62 -36.99 -3.26 4.55
CA GLU A 62 -38.43 -3.44 4.72
C GLU A 62 -39.13 -2.22 5.32
N THR A 63 -40.44 -2.18 5.14
CA THR A 63 -41.36 -1.20 5.72
C THR A 63 -42.75 -1.81 5.92
N GLY A 64 -43.59 -1.16 6.73
CA GLY A 64 -44.89 -1.67 7.17
C GLY A 64 -44.80 -2.54 8.43
N MET A 65 -43.90 -3.55 8.41
CA MET A 65 -43.63 -4.42 9.56
C MET A 65 -42.12 -4.62 9.75
N ASP A 66 -41.67 -4.60 10.99
CA ASP A 66 -40.30 -4.98 11.36
C ASP A 66 -40.23 -6.49 11.57
N THR A 67 -39.33 -7.14 10.84
CA THR A 67 -39.17 -8.59 10.86
C THR A 67 -37.72 -8.99 11.09
N ALA A 68 -37.47 -10.29 11.27
CA ALA A 68 -36.09 -10.77 11.36
C ALA A 68 -35.32 -10.60 10.04
N TRP A 69 -35.99 -10.41 8.89
CA TRP A 69 -35.31 -10.18 7.62
C TRP A 69 -34.57 -8.85 7.58
N GLY A 70 -35.20 -7.75 8.02
CA GLY A 70 -34.57 -6.42 8.03
C GLY A 70 -33.49 -6.20 9.09
N ASN A 71 -33.33 -7.15 10.01
CA ASN A 71 -32.37 -7.12 11.11
C ASN A 71 -31.06 -7.89 10.81
N VAL A 72 -31.03 -8.67 9.73
CA VAL A 72 -29.83 -9.43 9.33
C VAL A 72 -29.12 -8.70 8.20
N ALA A 73 -27.86 -8.32 8.44
CA ALA A 73 -27.06 -7.57 7.49
C ALA A 73 -26.74 -8.36 6.20
N SER A 74 -26.71 -9.69 6.26
CA SER A 74 -26.45 -10.56 5.11
C SER A 74 -26.99 -11.97 5.33
N THR A 75 -27.78 -12.48 4.40
CA THR A 75 -28.40 -13.81 4.43
C THR A 75 -28.01 -14.59 3.17
N PRO A 76 -27.60 -15.87 3.25
CA PRO A 76 -27.37 -16.69 2.05
C PRO A 76 -28.63 -16.76 1.18
N VAL A 77 -28.50 -16.58 -0.14
CA VAL A 77 -29.63 -16.73 -1.07
C VAL A 77 -30.22 -18.13 -0.98
N ALA A 78 -29.40 -19.15 -0.73
CA ALA A 78 -29.87 -20.54 -0.57
C ALA A 78 -30.88 -20.73 0.56
N SER A 79 -30.84 -19.93 1.63
CA SER A 79 -31.82 -19.99 2.72
C SER A 79 -33.00 -19.04 2.50
N SER A 80 -32.98 -18.20 1.45
CA SER A 80 -34.05 -17.25 1.17
C SER A 80 -35.36 -17.96 0.76
N PRO A 81 -36.51 -17.61 1.36
CA PRO A 81 -37.80 -18.14 0.93
C PRO A 81 -38.14 -17.85 -0.54
N ILE A 82 -37.49 -16.84 -1.14
CA ILE A 82 -37.65 -16.43 -2.54
C ILE A 82 -36.42 -16.78 -3.41
N ARG A 83 -35.59 -17.75 -2.99
CA ARG A 83 -34.33 -18.10 -3.68
C ARG A 83 -34.49 -18.41 -5.17
N SER A 84 -35.56 -19.10 -5.57
CA SER A 84 -35.80 -19.42 -6.99
C SER A 84 -36.00 -18.16 -7.83
N LEU A 85 -36.61 -17.11 -7.27
CA LEU A 85 -36.72 -15.81 -7.92
C LEU A 85 -35.35 -15.13 -8.01
N LEU A 86 -34.59 -15.13 -6.91
CA LEU A 86 -33.27 -14.49 -6.84
C LEU A 86 -32.21 -15.19 -7.73
N TRP A 87 -32.35 -16.49 -7.95
CA TRP A 87 -31.56 -17.27 -8.91
C TRP A 87 -32.05 -17.13 -10.36
N GLY A 88 -33.20 -16.48 -10.58
CA GLY A 88 -33.79 -16.32 -11.90
C GLY A 88 -34.41 -17.60 -12.48
N GLU A 89 -34.73 -18.58 -11.64
CA GLU A 89 -35.43 -19.81 -12.04
C GLU A 89 -36.90 -19.54 -12.38
N VAL A 90 -37.47 -18.48 -11.81
CA VAL A 90 -38.85 -18.03 -12.03
C VAL A 90 -38.89 -16.52 -12.25
N ASP A 91 -39.83 -16.04 -13.07
CA ASP A 91 -40.00 -14.61 -13.37
C ASP A 91 -40.87 -13.87 -12.36
N TYR A 92 -41.56 -14.59 -11.48
CA TYR A 92 -42.34 -14.07 -10.36
C TYR A 92 -42.67 -15.22 -9.39
N MET A 93 -43.06 -14.87 -8.17
CA MET A 93 -43.73 -15.81 -7.25
C MET A 93 -45.02 -15.16 -6.76
N LEU A 94 -46.11 -15.90 -6.81
CA LEU A 94 -47.43 -15.48 -6.33
C LEU A 94 -48.03 -16.60 -5.49
N THR A 95 -48.54 -16.28 -4.30
CA THR A 95 -49.21 -17.24 -3.42
C THR A 95 -50.36 -16.60 -2.68
N ASP A 96 -51.44 -17.37 -2.51
CA ASP A 96 -52.59 -16.99 -1.70
C ASP A 96 -52.33 -17.18 -0.21
N ASP A 97 -51.42 -18.09 0.15
CA ASP A 97 -51.10 -18.46 1.53
C ASP A 97 -49.69 -19.07 1.70
N ALA A 98 -48.70 -18.22 1.95
CA ALA A 98 -47.30 -18.58 2.14
C ALA A 98 -47.04 -19.41 3.41
N ILE A 99 -47.96 -19.42 4.39
CA ILE A 99 -47.81 -20.30 5.56
C ILE A 99 -48.00 -21.76 5.16
N ASN A 100 -48.83 -22.03 4.15
CA ASN A 100 -49.15 -23.38 3.68
C ASN A 100 -48.47 -23.74 2.34
N ASP A 101 -47.85 -22.78 1.65
CA ASP A 101 -47.20 -22.98 0.36
C ASP A 101 -45.77 -23.55 0.52
N GLN A 102 -45.59 -24.82 0.17
CA GLN A 102 -44.34 -25.56 0.33
C GLN A 102 -43.11 -24.90 -0.32
N ARG A 103 -43.28 -24.02 -1.33
CA ARG A 103 -42.16 -23.31 -1.95
C ARG A 103 -41.36 -22.47 -0.94
N PHE A 104 -42.03 -21.97 0.11
CA PHE A 104 -41.42 -21.19 1.20
C PHE A 104 -40.95 -22.06 2.38
N HIS A 105 -41.28 -23.35 2.40
CA HIS A 105 -41.05 -24.27 3.53
C HIS A 105 -40.12 -25.44 3.16
N PHE A 106 -38.83 -25.14 3.02
CA PHE A 106 -37.77 -26.12 2.77
C PHE A 106 -36.76 -26.15 3.92
N GLU A 107 -35.89 -27.16 3.91
CA GLU A 107 -34.84 -27.30 4.91
C GLU A 107 -33.85 -26.12 4.84
N GLY A 108 -33.59 -25.47 5.97
CA GLY A 108 -32.75 -24.27 6.05
C GLY A 108 -33.42 -22.96 5.62
N ALA A 109 -34.70 -22.98 5.25
CA ALA A 109 -35.43 -21.77 4.87
C ALA A 109 -35.53 -20.76 6.03
N PHE A 110 -35.18 -19.50 5.77
CA PHE A 110 -35.38 -18.40 6.73
C PHE A 110 -36.83 -17.90 6.71
N LYS A 111 -37.76 -18.80 7.01
CA LYS A 111 -39.21 -18.63 6.88
C LYS A 111 -39.92 -18.08 8.12
N ARG A 112 -39.23 -18.01 9.25
CA ARG A 112 -39.80 -17.62 10.56
C ARG A 112 -40.61 -16.31 10.48
N PRO A 113 -40.17 -15.24 9.78
CA PRO A 113 -40.96 -14.03 9.60
C PRO A 113 -42.33 -14.22 8.93
N ILE A 114 -42.46 -15.16 7.99
CA ILE A 114 -43.73 -15.47 7.31
C ILE A 114 -44.76 -15.93 8.35
N ILE A 115 -44.32 -16.78 9.28
CA ILE A 115 -45.18 -17.39 10.29
C ILE A 115 -45.50 -16.38 11.39
N GLU A 116 -44.48 -15.68 11.92
CA GLU A 116 -44.65 -14.75 13.04
C GLU A 116 -45.53 -13.55 12.70
N GLN A 117 -45.37 -12.99 11.50
CA GLN A 117 -46.15 -11.84 11.05
C GLN A 117 -47.42 -12.23 10.31
N SER A 118 -47.73 -13.54 10.25
CA SER A 118 -48.90 -14.08 9.55
C SER A 118 -49.00 -13.61 8.09
N LEU A 119 -47.89 -13.57 7.36
CA LEU A 119 -47.85 -13.10 5.97
C LEU A 119 -48.46 -14.18 5.06
N ARG A 120 -49.76 -14.10 4.82
CA ARG A 120 -50.56 -15.07 4.06
C ARG A 120 -50.33 -14.90 2.57
N SER A 121 -50.91 -13.87 1.96
CA SER A 121 -50.70 -13.65 0.53
C SER A 121 -49.37 -12.95 0.30
N ARG A 122 -48.63 -13.39 -0.72
CA ARG A 122 -47.35 -12.76 -1.09
C ARG A 122 -47.19 -12.74 -2.60
N LEU A 123 -46.67 -11.63 -3.10
CA LEU A 123 -46.22 -11.48 -4.48
C LEU A 123 -44.76 -11.05 -4.48
N HIS A 124 -43.99 -11.58 -5.43
CA HIS A 124 -42.58 -11.29 -5.58
C HIS A 124 -42.23 -11.16 -7.06
N VAL A 125 -41.48 -10.11 -7.40
CA VAL A 125 -40.98 -9.87 -8.77
C VAL A 125 -39.50 -9.51 -8.73
N PRO A 126 -38.71 -9.92 -9.74
CA PRO A 126 -37.30 -9.58 -9.79
C PRO A 126 -37.12 -8.12 -10.20
N MET A 127 -36.18 -7.43 -9.57
CA MET A 127 -35.68 -6.14 -10.00
C MET A 127 -34.44 -6.38 -10.87
N LYS A 128 -34.50 -5.94 -12.13
CA LYS A 128 -33.46 -6.22 -13.13
C LYS A 128 -32.80 -4.92 -13.62
N VAL A 129 -31.49 -4.95 -13.82
CA VAL A 129 -30.74 -3.93 -14.55
C VAL A 129 -29.96 -4.62 -15.66
N GLN A 130 -30.16 -4.18 -16.91
CA GLN A 130 -29.56 -4.80 -18.11
C GLN A 130 -29.80 -6.32 -18.19
N GLY A 131 -30.98 -6.79 -17.75
CA GLY A 131 -31.35 -8.22 -17.76
C GLY A 131 -30.82 -9.03 -16.57
N THR A 132 -29.91 -8.48 -15.77
CA THR A 132 -29.38 -9.13 -14.56
C THR A 132 -30.27 -8.83 -13.36
N ILE A 133 -30.66 -9.85 -12.60
CA ILE A 133 -31.37 -9.67 -11.32
C ILE A 133 -30.42 -9.06 -10.31
N ILE A 134 -30.80 -7.93 -9.75
CA ILE A 134 -30.03 -7.22 -8.71
C ILE A 134 -30.74 -7.24 -7.36
N ALA A 135 -32.05 -7.43 -7.37
CA ALA A 135 -32.88 -7.47 -6.18
C ALA A 135 -34.21 -8.16 -6.49
N ALA A 136 -35.07 -8.31 -5.48
CA ALA A 136 -36.47 -8.66 -5.63
C ALA A 136 -37.34 -7.70 -4.84
N LEU A 137 -38.47 -7.30 -5.42
CA LEU A 137 -39.53 -6.53 -4.78
C LEU A 137 -40.61 -7.51 -4.30
N SER A 138 -41.00 -7.37 -3.03
CA SER A 138 -41.97 -8.25 -2.37
C SER A 138 -43.09 -7.42 -1.74
N CYS A 139 -44.35 -7.78 -2.02
CA CYS A 139 -45.49 -7.27 -1.27
C CYS A 139 -46.18 -8.44 -0.56
N SER A 140 -46.45 -8.28 0.73
CA SER A 140 -47.07 -9.32 1.57
C SER A 140 -48.28 -8.76 2.31
N SER A 141 -49.30 -9.59 2.53
CA SER A 141 -50.45 -9.23 3.36
C SER A 141 -50.84 -10.37 4.31
N GLN A 142 -51.40 -9.99 5.45
CA GLN A 142 -52.00 -10.90 6.42
C GLN A 142 -53.33 -11.49 5.94
N ALA A 143 -53.98 -10.87 4.96
CA ALA A 143 -55.15 -11.44 4.32
C ALA A 143 -54.74 -12.47 3.24
N PRO A 144 -55.38 -13.65 3.19
CA PRO A 144 -55.12 -14.63 2.14
C PRO A 144 -55.77 -14.22 0.81
N ALA A 145 -55.20 -14.68 -0.30
CA ALA A 145 -55.77 -14.59 -1.65
C ALA A 145 -56.19 -13.18 -2.15
N ILE A 146 -55.41 -12.14 -1.83
CA ILE A 146 -55.72 -10.77 -2.28
C ILE A 146 -55.03 -10.35 -3.59
N TYR A 147 -53.97 -11.06 -3.99
CA TYR A 147 -53.14 -10.69 -5.14
C TYR A 147 -53.49 -11.51 -6.38
N THR A 148 -53.43 -10.85 -7.53
CA THR A 148 -53.73 -11.41 -8.84
C THR A 148 -52.55 -11.24 -9.79
N MET A 149 -52.67 -11.77 -11.01
CA MET A 149 -51.63 -11.56 -12.04
C MET A 149 -51.54 -10.09 -12.47
N GLU A 150 -52.64 -9.32 -12.37
CA GLU A 150 -52.61 -7.88 -12.62
C GLU A 150 -51.71 -7.15 -11.61
N ASP A 151 -51.71 -7.58 -10.34
CA ASP A 151 -50.83 -7.03 -9.31
C ASP A 151 -49.36 -7.38 -9.55
N VAL A 152 -49.08 -8.57 -10.11
CA VAL A 152 -47.73 -8.96 -10.52
C VAL A 152 -47.24 -8.04 -11.66
N ASP A 153 -48.07 -7.74 -12.64
CA ASP A 153 -47.70 -6.82 -13.73
C ASP A 153 -47.50 -5.39 -13.24
N ARG A 154 -48.33 -4.92 -12.30
CA ARG A 154 -48.12 -3.63 -11.62
C ARG A 154 -46.82 -3.62 -10.82
N ALA A 155 -46.50 -4.71 -10.11
CA ALA A 155 -45.28 -4.83 -9.31
C ALA A 155 -44.03 -4.81 -10.19
N ARG A 156 -44.08 -5.40 -11.39
CA ARG A 156 -42.98 -5.33 -12.36
C ARG A 156 -42.65 -3.89 -12.76
N ILE A 157 -43.67 -3.06 -13.01
CA ILE A 157 -43.47 -1.64 -13.32
C ILE A 157 -42.79 -0.93 -12.13
N ILE A 158 -43.21 -1.20 -10.89
CA ILE A 158 -42.56 -0.65 -9.69
C ILE A 158 -41.11 -1.14 -9.61
N ALA A 159 -40.87 -2.43 -9.82
CA ALA A 159 -39.53 -3.01 -9.80
C ALA A 159 -38.62 -2.36 -10.86
N ASP A 160 -39.12 -2.10 -12.07
CA ASP A 160 -38.39 -1.43 -13.14
C ASP A 160 -38.07 0.04 -12.81
N LEU A 161 -38.93 0.74 -12.06
CA LEU A 161 -38.67 2.09 -11.56
C LEU A 161 -37.63 2.11 -10.44
N LEU A 162 -37.68 1.14 -9.53
CA LEU A 162 -36.78 1.05 -8.38
C LEU A 162 -35.38 0.54 -8.76
N ALA A 163 -35.29 -0.37 -9.73
CA ALA A 163 -34.06 -1.12 -10.02
C ALA A 163 -32.85 -0.23 -10.37
N PRO A 164 -32.94 0.76 -11.29
CA PRO A 164 -31.80 1.61 -11.62
C PRO A 164 -31.31 2.43 -10.43
N TYR A 165 -32.23 2.88 -9.57
CA TYR A 165 -31.89 3.67 -8.38
C TYR A 165 -31.14 2.84 -7.35
N PHE A 166 -31.64 1.65 -7.04
CA PHE A 166 -31.02 0.74 -6.08
C PHE A 166 -29.67 0.23 -6.59
N PHE A 167 -29.54 0.00 -7.89
CA PHE A 167 -28.26 -0.30 -8.52
C PHE A 167 -27.25 0.82 -8.31
N ALA A 168 -27.64 2.08 -8.55
CA ALA A 168 -26.77 3.23 -8.37
C ALA A 168 -26.34 3.41 -6.90
N LEU A 169 -27.26 3.25 -5.94
CA LEU A 169 -26.94 3.28 -4.52
C LEU A 169 -25.93 2.19 -4.14
N HIS A 170 -26.14 0.95 -4.62
CA HIS A 170 -25.24 -0.15 -4.32
C HIS A 170 -23.84 0.11 -4.91
N ALA A 171 -23.77 0.56 -6.16
CA ALA A 171 -22.52 0.89 -6.82
C ALA A 171 -21.76 2.02 -6.11
N ALA A 172 -22.47 3.06 -5.64
CA ALA A 172 -21.89 4.16 -4.88
C ALA A 172 -21.31 3.70 -3.54
N GLU A 173 -22.04 2.86 -2.79
CA GLU A 173 -21.57 2.31 -1.52
C GLU A 173 -20.32 1.44 -1.71
N GLN A 174 -20.28 0.60 -2.75
CA GLN A 174 -19.09 -0.20 -3.07
C GLN A 174 -17.89 0.66 -3.46
N ALA A 175 -18.09 1.68 -4.29
CA ALA A 175 -17.03 2.61 -4.69
C ALA A 175 -16.44 3.35 -3.49
N GLN A 176 -17.29 3.81 -2.57
CA GLN A 176 -16.87 4.48 -1.34
C GLN A 176 -16.05 3.55 -0.43
N ARG A 177 -16.49 2.29 -0.24
CA ARG A 177 -15.75 1.30 0.56
C ARG A 177 -14.37 1.00 -0.03
N LEU A 178 -14.27 0.83 -1.35
CA LEU A 178 -13.00 0.60 -2.03
C LEU A 178 -12.05 1.79 -1.88
N ALA A 179 -12.55 3.02 -2.03
CA ALA A 179 -11.75 4.23 -1.86
C ALA A 179 -11.19 4.38 -0.44
N ILE A 180 -11.96 4.01 0.59
CA ILE A 180 -11.50 4.02 1.99
C ILE A 180 -10.37 3.03 2.19
N VAL A 181 -10.53 1.78 1.75
CA VAL A 181 -9.51 0.73 1.89
C VAL A 181 -8.21 1.12 1.17
N GLU A 182 -8.32 1.71 -0.03
CA GLU A 182 -7.15 2.15 -0.79
C GLU A 182 -6.42 3.32 -0.11
N ALA A 183 -7.17 4.28 0.46
CA ALA A 183 -6.60 5.39 1.20
C ALA A 183 -5.88 4.92 2.48
N GLU A 184 -6.48 4.00 3.24
CA GLU A 184 -5.86 3.41 4.43
C GLU A 184 -4.57 2.65 4.10
N ALA A 185 -4.57 1.88 3.00
CA ALA A 185 -3.38 1.17 2.54
C ALA A 185 -2.23 2.13 2.20
N ARG A 186 -2.51 3.21 1.47
CA ARG A 186 -1.51 4.24 1.12
C ARG A 186 -0.97 4.96 2.37
N ALA A 187 -1.85 5.33 3.30
CA ALA A 187 -1.44 5.98 4.55
C ALA A 187 -0.53 5.07 5.39
N ARG A 188 -0.83 3.77 5.45
CA ARG A 188 -0.02 2.79 6.16
C ARG A 188 1.35 2.59 5.52
N GLU A 189 1.42 2.53 4.20
CA GLU A 189 2.69 2.42 3.46
C GLU A 189 3.60 3.63 3.73
N GLU A 190 3.04 4.85 3.65
CA GLU A 190 3.78 6.07 3.93
C GLU A 190 4.22 6.15 5.40
N GLY A 191 3.37 5.75 6.34
CA GLY A 191 3.71 5.67 7.76
C GLY A 191 4.87 4.72 8.04
N LEU A 192 4.90 3.55 7.39
CA LEU A 192 6.02 2.60 7.48
C LEU A 192 7.30 3.17 6.87
N ARG A 193 7.21 3.86 5.72
CA ARG A 193 8.35 4.50 5.06
C ARG A 193 8.97 5.58 5.97
N GLN A 194 8.14 6.45 6.54
CA GLN A 194 8.59 7.49 7.46
C GLN A 194 9.18 6.91 8.76
N GLY A 195 8.57 5.86 9.32
CA GLY A 195 9.11 5.17 10.49
C GLY A 195 10.50 4.58 10.23
N ALA A 196 10.69 3.93 9.08
CA ALA A 196 11.97 3.36 8.69
C ALA A 196 13.04 4.43 8.40
N LEU A 197 12.64 5.58 7.84
CA LEU A 197 13.51 6.75 7.66
C LEU A 197 14.03 7.25 9.02
N LYS A 198 13.12 7.53 9.96
CA LYS A 198 13.49 8.01 11.31
C LYS A 198 14.39 7.02 12.05
N LEU A 199 14.13 5.72 11.94
CA LEU A 199 14.99 4.70 12.54
C LEU A 199 16.39 4.73 11.91
N THR A 200 16.47 4.87 10.59
CA THR A 200 17.76 4.94 9.88
C THR A 200 18.54 6.19 10.27
N GLU A 201 17.87 7.35 10.38
CA GLU A 201 18.48 8.59 10.86
C GLU A 201 19.01 8.45 12.29
N ALA A 202 18.21 7.89 13.20
CA ALA A 202 18.63 7.65 14.58
C ALA A 202 19.84 6.70 14.66
N LEU A 203 19.87 5.65 13.82
CA LEU A 203 21.01 4.73 13.75
C LEU A 203 22.28 5.38 13.19
N GLU A 204 22.16 6.27 12.20
CA GLU A 204 23.33 7.02 11.69
C GLU A 204 23.83 8.04 12.72
N GLN A 205 22.93 8.73 13.44
CA GLN A 205 23.31 9.63 14.54
C GLN A 205 24.02 8.87 15.66
N GLU A 206 23.52 7.71 16.06
CA GLU A 206 24.15 6.88 17.09
C GLU A 206 25.51 6.34 16.63
N ARG A 207 25.63 5.94 15.36
CA ARG A 207 26.93 5.57 14.77
C ARG A 207 27.91 6.73 14.83
N GLN A 208 27.50 7.94 14.47
CA GLN A 208 28.34 9.12 14.53
C GLN A 208 28.79 9.42 15.97
N ARG A 209 27.86 9.32 16.94
CA ARG A 209 28.15 9.49 18.37
C ARG A 209 29.21 8.50 18.85
N ILE A 210 29.05 7.21 18.53
CA ILE A 210 30.03 6.16 18.87
C ILE A 210 31.39 6.45 18.23
N GLY A 211 31.42 6.87 16.96
CA GLY A 211 32.66 7.22 16.27
C GLY A 211 33.40 8.37 16.94
N MET A 212 32.67 9.40 17.41
CA MET A 212 33.23 10.52 18.18
C MET A 212 33.77 10.07 19.54
N ASP A 213 33.02 9.25 20.29
CA ASP A 213 33.46 8.71 21.59
C ASP A 213 34.78 7.90 21.45
N LEU A 214 34.87 7.06 20.40
CA LEU A 214 36.08 6.28 20.11
C LEU A 214 37.27 7.17 19.72
N HIS A 215 37.03 8.25 18.97
CA HIS A 215 38.07 9.20 18.59
C HIS A 215 38.62 9.98 19.80
N ASP A 216 37.74 10.55 20.60
CA ASP A 216 38.14 11.50 21.65
C ASP A 216 38.71 10.80 22.88
N GLN A 217 38.22 9.60 23.19
CA GLN A 217 38.68 8.86 24.37
C GLN A 217 39.68 7.77 24.02
N THR A 218 39.26 6.78 23.23
CA THR A 218 40.06 5.56 23.00
C THR A 218 41.30 5.84 22.15
N LEU A 219 41.17 6.54 21.01
CA LEU A 219 42.32 6.84 20.16
C LEU A 219 43.29 7.81 20.85
N ALA A 220 42.77 8.75 21.64
CA ALA A 220 43.59 9.64 22.45
C ALA A 220 44.40 8.89 23.52
N ASP A 221 43.81 7.91 24.20
CA ASP A 221 44.49 7.03 25.16
C ASP A 221 45.60 6.21 24.51
N LEU A 222 45.32 5.55 23.38
CA LEU A 222 46.32 4.77 22.65
C LEU A 222 47.48 5.65 22.17
N THR A 223 47.17 6.87 21.71
CA THR A 223 48.20 7.85 21.33
C THR A 223 49.09 8.23 22.52
N ARG A 224 48.52 8.38 23.73
CA ARG A 224 49.30 8.62 24.96
C ARG A 224 50.19 7.43 25.32
N LEU A 225 49.67 6.21 25.21
CA LEU A 225 50.43 4.98 25.47
C LEU A 225 51.58 4.82 24.48
N SER A 226 51.34 5.07 23.19
CA SER A 226 52.37 5.00 22.14
C SER A 226 53.53 5.94 22.46
N ARG A 227 53.23 7.21 22.78
CA ARG A 227 54.26 8.19 23.18
C ARG A 227 55.00 7.79 24.47
N ARG A 228 54.39 7.03 25.37
CA ARG A 228 55.06 6.54 26.58
C ARG A 228 56.00 5.38 26.26
N ILE A 229 55.59 4.46 25.39
CA ILE A 229 56.42 3.37 24.90
C ILE A 229 57.60 3.92 24.09
N ASP A 230 57.38 4.87 23.20
CA ASP A 230 58.45 5.51 22.41
C ASP A 230 59.50 6.21 23.30
N ARG A 231 59.08 6.76 24.44
CA ARG A 231 60.00 7.34 25.43
C ARG A 231 60.80 6.28 26.19
N LEU A 232 60.17 5.17 26.58
CA LEU A 232 60.83 4.04 27.25
C LEU A 232 61.81 3.31 26.32
N ALA A 233 61.49 3.20 25.03
CA ALA A 233 62.40 2.62 24.04
C ALA A 233 63.67 3.45 23.82
N ARG A 234 63.66 4.73 24.20
CA ARG A 234 64.80 5.65 24.13
C ARG A 234 65.56 5.78 25.45
N SER A 235 65.10 5.18 26.55
CA SER A 235 65.83 5.19 27.83
C SER A 235 66.83 4.04 27.90
N SER A 236 67.98 4.27 28.53
CA SER A 236 69.09 3.30 28.62
C SER A 236 68.82 2.12 29.57
N GLU A 237 67.66 2.09 30.23
CA GLU A 237 67.32 1.13 31.29
C GLU A 237 66.53 -0.09 30.78
N LEU A 238 66.01 -0.05 29.55
CA LEU A 238 65.21 -1.11 28.95
C LEU A 238 65.77 -1.49 27.57
N ASN A 239 65.73 -2.78 27.24
CA ASN A 239 66.15 -3.26 25.92
C ASN A 239 65.10 -2.85 24.87
N GLY A 240 65.41 -1.88 24.02
CA GLY A 240 64.49 -1.35 23.00
C GLY A 240 63.92 -2.42 22.06
N GLU A 241 64.67 -3.51 21.82
CA GLU A 241 64.21 -4.66 21.03
C GLU A 241 63.01 -5.40 21.67
N ALA A 242 62.87 -5.37 23.00
CA ALA A 242 61.74 -5.99 23.70
C ALA A 242 60.46 -5.14 23.65
N LEU A 243 60.58 -3.82 23.42
CA LEU A 243 59.45 -2.89 23.34
C LEU A 243 58.91 -2.70 21.92
N ASP A 244 59.73 -2.98 20.92
CA ASP A 244 59.42 -2.84 19.50
C ASP A 244 58.20 -3.68 19.03
N PRO A 245 58.03 -4.96 19.43
CA PRO A 245 56.81 -5.72 19.16
C PRO A 245 55.54 -5.10 19.78
N ILE A 246 55.65 -4.50 20.97
CA ILE A 246 54.53 -3.86 21.67
C ILE A 246 54.14 -2.55 20.97
N SER A 247 55.13 -1.75 20.55
CA SER A 247 54.89 -0.52 19.77
C SER A 247 54.23 -0.82 18.43
N ARG A 248 54.68 -1.86 17.71
CA ARG A 248 54.04 -2.32 16.47
C ARG A 248 52.59 -2.78 16.70
N GLY A 249 52.36 -3.62 17.72
CA GLY A 249 51.01 -4.09 18.05
C GLY A 249 50.06 -2.93 18.38
N LEU A 250 50.54 -1.93 19.12
CA LEU A 250 49.76 -0.74 19.46
C LEU A 250 49.45 0.12 18.23
N HIS A 251 50.43 0.35 17.36
CA HIS A 251 50.20 1.07 16.10
C HIS A 251 49.19 0.36 15.20
N HIS A 252 49.22 -0.97 15.14
CA HIS A 252 48.23 -1.75 14.40
C HIS A 252 46.82 -1.55 14.97
N CYS A 253 46.63 -1.70 16.29
CA CYS A 253 45.34 -1.43 16.94
C CYS A 253 44.84 0.01 16.73
N MET A 254 45.76 0.99 16.70
CA MET A 254 45.40 2.38 16.40
C MET A 254 44.93 2.58 14.95
N GLN A 255 45.54 1.86 13.99
CA GLN A 255 45.11 1.88 12.59
C GLN A 255 43.72 1.24 12.44
N ASP A 256 43.49 0.08 13.05
CA ASP A 256 42.19 -0.59 13.04
C ASP A 256 41.10 0.29 13.66
N LEU A 257 41.40 0.94 14.78
CA LEU A 257 40.46 1.84 15.44
C LEU A 257 40.13 3.07 14.61
N ARG A 258 41.13 3.68 13.93
CA ARG A 258 40.88 4.77 12.99
C ARG A 258 39.96 4.34 11.86
N GLN A 259 40.14 3.13 11.33
CA GLN A 259 39.26 2.61 10.29
C GLN A 259 37.81 2.44 10.78
N ILE A 260 37.61 2.00 12.03
CA ILE A 260 36.28 1.90 12.65
C ILE A 260 35.67 3.30 12.83
N ILE A 261 36.44 4.27 13.32
CA ILE A 261 35.99 5.66 13.50
C ILE A 261 35.57 6.28 12.17
N GLU A 262 36.35 6.08 11.10
CA GLU A 262 36.03 6.61 9.77
C GLU A 262 34.77 5.97 9.17
N GLN A 263 34.51 4.69 9.46
CA GLN A 263 33.25 4.04 9.08
C GLN A 263 32.06 4.56 9.90
N ALA A 264 32.27 4.90 11.16
CA ALA A 264 31.25 5.41 12.07
C ALA A 264 30.90 6.88 11.75
N THR A 265 31.91 7.71 11.48
CA THR A 265 31.80 9.15 11.27
C THR A 265 32.46 9.54 9.95
N PRO A 266 31.69 9.66 8.85
CA PRO A 266 32.22 10.17 7.58
C PRO A 266 32.43 11.69 7.66
N SER A 267 33.40 12.13 8.45
CA SER A 267 33.74 13.55 8.68
C SER A 267 33.99 14.32 7.38
N VAL A 268 34.54 13.65 6.37
CA VAL A 268 34.77 14.22 5.03
C VAL A 268 33.45 14.61 4.36
N LEU A 269 32.37 13.83 4.54
CA LEU A 269 31.05 14.17 3.98
C LEU A 269 30.50 15.46 4.59
N GLN A 270 30.73 15.67 5.89
CA GLN A 270 30.24 16.86 6.59
C GLN A 270 31.03 18.12 6.26
N LEU A 271 32.34 18.00 6.07
CA LEU A 271 33.22 19.15 5.84
C LEU A 271 33.35 19.53 4.37
N PHE A 272 33.22 18.56 3.47
CA PHE A 272 33.62 18.70 2.07
C PHE A 272 32.56 18.23 1.06
N GLY A 273 31.42 17.71 1.53
CA GLY A 273 30.32 17.30 0.66
C GLY A 273 30.48 15.92 0.03
N LEU A 274 29.44 15.49 -0.72
CA LEU A 274 29.27 14.12 -1.18
C LEU A 274 30.35 13.67 -2.18
N ALA A 275 30.62 14.47 -3.22
CA ALA A 275 31.58 14.10 -4.26
C ALA A 275 32.98 13.85 -3.67
N GLN A 276 33.47 14.80 -2.88
CA GLN A 276 34.78 14.70 -2.23
C GLN A 276 34.83 13.58 -1.18
N ALA A 277 33.72 13.28 -0.49
CA ALA A 277 33.66 12.14 0.41
C ALA A 277 33.77 10.80 -0.32
N VAL A 278 33.07 10.66 -1.46
CA VAL A 278 33.13 9.46 -2.29
C VAL A 278 34.52 9.27 -2.89
N GLU A 279 35.13 10.34 -3.41
CA GLU A 279 36.50 10.32 -3.92
C GLU A 279 37.51 9.88 -2.86
N ASN A 280 37.47 10.51 -1.68
CA ASN A 280 38.36 10.13 -0.57
C ASN A 280 38.13 8.69 -0.07
N HIS A 281 36.90 8.19 -0.12
CA HIS A 281 36.60 6.80 0.23
C HIS A 281 37.14 5.82 -0.83
N LEU A 282 37.00 6.15 -2.12
CA LEU A 282 37.51 5.34 -3.22
C LEU A 282 39.03 5.25 -3.20
N ASP A 283 39.70 6.39 -3.09
CA ASP A 283 41.17 6.50 -3.05
C ASP A 283 41.77 5.70 -1.88
N ARG A 284 41.17 5.81 -0.68
CA ARG A 284 41.56 4.99 0.49
C ARG A 284 41.32 3.50 0.26
N SER A 285 40.14 3.13 -0.22
CA SER A 285 39.79 1.72 -0.45
C SER A 285 40.72 1.04 -1.46
N VAL A 286 41.14 1.76 -2.50
CA VAL A 286 42.13 1.28 -3.46
C VAL A 286 43.51 1.13 -2.82
N ARG A 287 44.00 2.15 -2.08
CA ARG A 287 45.29 2.07 -1.37
C ARG A 287 45.36 0.89 -0.40
N ASP A 288 44.32 0.68 0.40
CA ASP A 288 44.27 -0.36 1.41
C ASP A 288 44.19 -1.77 0.80
N SER A 289 43.70 -1.89 -0.43
CA SER A 289 43.62 -3.17 -1.14
C SER A 289 44.97 -3.74 -1.56
N ALA A 290 46.02 -2.90 -1.60
CA ALA A 290 47.33 -3.22 -2.17
C ALA A 290 47.30 -3.76 -3.61
N MET A 291 46.21 -3.51 -4.35
CA MET A 291 46.04 -3.89 -5.76
C MET A 291 46.27 -2.68 -6.68
N PRO A 292 46.83 -2.87 -7.89
CA PRO A 292 46.99 -1.80 -8.87
C PRO A 292 45.65 -1.51 -9.57
N ILE A 293 44.76 -0.78 -8.90
CA ILE A 293 43.44 -0.41 -9.41
C ILE A 293 43.50 1.06 -9.86
N GLU A 294 43.22 1.32 -11.13
CA GLU A 294 43.00 2.68 -11.63
C GLU A 294 41.62 3.19 -11.17
N TRP A 295 41.51 4.46 -10.80
CA TRP A 295 40.23 5.02 -10.39
C TRP A 295 40.00 6.44 -10.89
N ALA A 296 38.73 6.78 -11.09
CA ALA A 296 38.30 8.11 -11.48
C ALA A 296 36.94 8.47 -10.85
N VAL A 297 36.80 9.71 -10.41
CA VAL A 297 35.53 10.32 -10.00
C VAL A 297 35.24 11.51 -10.90
N ALA A 298 34.04 11.55 -11.49
CA ALA A 298 33.58 12.68 -12.29
C ALA A 298 32.30 13.24 -11.66
N ASP A 299 32.36 14.50 -11.22
CA ASP A 299 31.20 15.27 -10.78
C ASP A 299 30.79 16.27 -11.88
N GLU A 300 29.67 15.97 -12.53
CA GLU A 300 29.05 16.76 -13.60
C GLU A 300 27.75 17.42 -13.11
N THR A 301 27.59 17.61 -11.79
CA THR A 301 26.34 18.11 -11.18
C THR A 301 26.27 19.63 -11.01
N ALA A 302 27.35 20.35 -11.33
CA ALA A 302 27.44 21.81 -11.20
C ALA A 302 26.99 22.35 -9.82
N GLY A 303 27.41 21.70 -8.73
CA GLY A 303 27.12 22.11 -7.35
C GLY A 303 25.74 21.70 -6.83
N ALA A 304 24.96 20.91 -7.58
CA ALA A 304 23.66 20.44 -7.10
C ALA A 304 23.73 19.52 -5.88
N LEU A 305 24.88 18.88 -5.64
CA LEU A 305 25.10 18.04 -4.47
C LEU A 305 25.09 18.82 -3.13
N GLU A 306 25.46 20.10 -3.15
CA GLU A 306 25.49 20.96 -1.95
C GLU A 306 24.09 21.31 -1.45
N ARG A 307 23.07 21.18 -2.32
CA ARG A 307 21.67 21.49 -2.03
C ARG A 307 20.89 20.28 -1.50
N LEU A 308 21.54 19.13 -1.35
CA LEU A 308 20.90 17.92 -0.83
C LEU A 308 20.72 18.02 0.69
N GLU A 309 19.56 17.61 1.17
CA GLU A 309 19.30 17.39 2.59
C GLU A 309 20.39 16.46 3.19
N PRO A 310 20.89 16.74 4.41
CA PRO A 310 21.98 15.97 5.02
C PRO A 310 21.70 14.46 5.07
N THR A 311 20.45 14.07 5.32
CA THR A 311 20.01 12.67 5.41
C THR A 311 20.09 11.96 4.05
N VAL A 312 19.77 12.69 2.97
CA VAL A 312 19.94 12.20 1.58
C VAL A 312 21.41 12.03 1.24
N SER A 313 22.24 13.02 1.56
CA SER A 313 23.69 12.97 1.34
C SER A 313 24.35 11.77 2.05
N VAL A 314 23.98 11.52 3.31
CA VAL A 314 24.45 10.35 4.07
C VAL A 314 23.99 9.05 3.41
N ALA A 315 22.71 8.94 3.02
CA ALA A 315 22.20 7.73 2.38
C ALA A 315 22.93 7.42 1.05
N LEU A 316 23.14 8.43 0.21
CA LEU A 316 23.88 8.30 -1.05
C LEU A 316 25.34 7.92 -0.81
N PHE A 317 26.00 8.55 0.18
CA PHE A 317 27.38 8.20 0.55
C PHE A 317 27.49 6.75 1.03
N ARG A 318 26.55 6.28 1.86
CA ARG A 318 26.53 4.87 2.34
C ARG A 318 26.33 3.89 1.19
N ILE A 319 25.51 4.22 0.20
CA ILE A 319 25.35 3.40 -1.00
C ILE A 319 26.64 3.35 -1.80
N ALA A 320 27.27 4.50 -2.06
CA ALA A 320 28.54 4.57 -2.78
C ALA A 320 29.66 3.80 -2.05
N GLN A 321 29.76 3.96 -0.72
CA GLN A 321 30.71 3.25 0.13
C GLN A 321 30.55 1.73 0.01
N GLU A 322 29.32 1.23 0.11
CA GLU A 322 29.04 -0.20 -0.01
C GLU A 322 29.32 -0.71 -1.43
N ALA A 323 28.99 0.06 -2.47
CA ALA A 323 29.29 -0.28 -3.85
C ALA A 323 30.81 -0.37 -4.11
N ILE A 324 31.58 0.61 -3.64
CA ILE A 324 33.05 0.65 -3.74
C ILE A 324 33.67 -0.53 -2.97
N ASN A 325 33.23 -0.77 -1.74
CA ASN A 325 33.71 -1.89 -0.93
C ASN A 325 33.45 -3.23 -1.63
N ASN A 326 32.28 -3.39 -2.23
CA ASN A 326 31.94 -4.58 -2.99
C ASN A 326 32.82 -4.74 -4.24
N ALA A 327 33.09 -3.65 -4.97
CA ALA A 327 34.02 -3.69 -6.11
C ALA A 327 35.43 -4.13 -5.68
N VAL A 328 36.02 -3.49 -4.67
CA VAL A 328 37.38 -3.79 -4.21
C VAL A 328 37.49 -5.21 -3.65
N ARG A 329 36.54 -5.63 -2.80
CA ARG A 329 36.61 -6.95 -2.12
C ARG A 329 36.19 -8.11 -3.02
N HIS A 330 35.24 -7.87 -3.92
CA HIS A 330 34.58 -8.95 -4.65
C HIS A 330 34.78 -8.91 -6.16
N ALA A 331 35.16 -7.80 -6.80
CA ALA A 331 35.27 -7.77 -8.25
C ALA A 331 36.68 -8.08 -8.79
N GLN A 332 37.73 -7.88 -7.99
CA GLN A 332 39.13 -7.88 -8.48
C GLN A 332 39.30 -7.01 -9.74
N PRO A 333 38.89 -5.74 -9.72
CA PRO A 333 38.88 -4.90 -10.91
C PRO A 333 40.29 -4.40 -11.25
N SER A 334 40.49 -4.02 -12.51
CA SER A 334 41.62 -3.20 -12.94
C SER A 334 41.28 -1.71 -12.89
N ALA A 335 39.99 -1.35 -13.02
CA ALA A 335 39.52 0.02 -12.93
C ALA A 335 38.16 0.15 -12.21
N ILE A 336 38.00 1.22 -11.41
CA ILE A 336 36.74 1.65 -10.79
C ILE A 336 36.41 3.08 -11.19
N THR A 337 35.19 3.35 -11.62
CA THR A 337 34.74 4.70 -11.99
C THR A 337 33.48 5.08 -11.24
N VAL A 338 33.45 6.31 -10.71
CA VAL A 338 32.25 6.93 -10.14
C VAL A 338 31.86 8.14 -10.98
N LYS A 339 30.60 8.21 -11.40
CA LYS A 339 30.04 9.37 -12.11
C LYS A 339 28.82 9.90 -11.38
N LEU A 340 28.79 11.20 -11.14
CA LEU A 340 27.66 11.93 -10.58
C LEU A 340 27.21 12.93 -11.65
N ARG A 341 25.95 12.84 -12.09
CA ARG A 341 25.43 13.68 -13.18
C ARG A 341 23.99 14.09 -12.93
N LEU A 342 23.61 15.23 -13.47
CA LEU A 342 22.21 15.65 -13.56
C LEU A 342 21.66 15.31 -14.94
N GLU A 343 20.60 14.50 -14.98
CA GLU A 343 19.92 14.14 -16.22
C GLU A 343 18.41 14.24 -16.03
N ALA A 344 17.74 15.03 -16.88
CA ALA A 344 16.28 15.15 -16.90
C ALA A 344 15.64 15.45 -15.51
N GLY A 345 16.26 16.34 -14.72
CA GLY A 345 15.77 16.68 -13.38
C GLY A 345 16.05 15.63 -12.30
N GLN A 346 16.94 14.67 -12.57
CA GLN A 346 17.33 13.62 -11.64
C GLN A 346 18.83 13.65 -11.39
N LEU A 347 19.22 13.41 -10.14
CA LEU A 347 20.60 13.11 -9.80
C LEU A 347 20.85 11.62 -10.05
N ALA A 348 21.78 11.33 -10.96
CA ALA A 348 22.24 9.97 -11.26
C ALA A 348 23.65 9.76 -10.68
N ILE A 349 23.81 8.72 -9.86
CA ILE A 349 25.10 8.26 -9.36
C ILE A 349 25.36 6.87 -9.93
N GLU A 350 26.47 6.72 -10.64
CA GLU A 350 26.91 5.46 -11.24
C GLU A 350 28.26 5.05 -10.66
N ILE A 351 28.32 3.86 -10.08
CA ILE A 351 29.57 3.23 -9.62
C ILE A 351 29.80 1.99 -10.45
N SER A 352 30.93 1.93 -11.15
CA SER A 352 31.23 0.88 -12.11
C SER A 352 32.63 0.30 -11.90
N ASP A 353 32.74 -1.02 -12.02
CA ASP A 353 34.02 -1.74 -12.04
C ASP A 353 34.15 -2.58 -13.32
N ASP A 354 35.36 -2.95 -13.71
CA ASP A 354 35.64 -3.85 -14.86
C ASP A 354 36.02 -5.28 -14.44
N GLY A 355 35.72 -5.66 -13.21
CA GLY A 355 36.15 -6.93 -12.63
C GLY A 355 35.35 -8.15 -13.10
N ARG A 356 35.36 -9.22 -12.30
CA ARG A 356 34.70 -10.51 -12.63
C ARG A 356 33.17 -10.46 -12.73
N GLY A 357 32.57 -9.31 -12.45
CA GLY A 357 31.14 -9.06 -12.61
C GLY A 357 30.25 -9.76 -11.60
N PHE A 358 28.94 -9.66 -11.82
CA PHE A 358 27.92 -10.14 -10.90
C PHE A 358 27.69 -11.66 -11.04
N PRO A 359 27.80 -12.48 -9.98
CA PRO A 359 27.62 -13.93 -10.08
C PRO A 359 26.19 -14.29 -10.54
N LYS A 360 26.08 -15.17 -11.55
CA LYS A 360 24.79 -15.59 -12.15
C LYS A 360 23.90 -16.44 -11.23
N ALA A 361 24.36 -16.86 -10.05
CA ALA A 361 23.63 -17.76 -9.15
C ALA A 361 22.95 -17.00 -8.00
N ARG A 362 21.65 -17.27 -7.78
CA ARG A 362 20.81 -16.85 -6.63
C ARG A 362 21.28 -17.43 -5.28
N GLY A 363 22.57 -17.45 -5.00
CA GLY A 363 23.05 -17.60 -3.62
C GLY A 363 22.63 -16.36 -2.82
N ARG A 364 22.42 -16.52 -1.49
CA ARG A 364 22.03 -15.42 -0.58
C ARG A 364 22.76 -14.13 -0.98
N ILE A 365 22.02 -13.22 -1.60
CA ILE A 365 22.45 -11.86 -1.85
C ILE A 365 22.86 -11.32 -0.47
N GLY A 366 24.14 -10.96 -0.30
CA GLY A 366 24.64 -10.51 0.99
C GLY A 366 23.88 -9.28 1.48
N GLY A 367 23.85 -9.06 2.80
CA GLY A 367 23.11 -7.95 3.42
C GLY A 367 23.46 -6.55 2.89
N GLY A 368 24.63 -6.39 2.24
CA GLY A 368 25.07 -5.12 1.63
C GLY A 368 24.17 -4.62 0.50
N ILE A 369 23.75 -5.50 -0.42
CA ILE A 369 22.88 -5.10 -1.55
C ILE A 369 21.47 -4.73 -1.06
N ASP A 370 20.94 -5.50 -0.10
CA ASP A 370 19.64 -5.19 0.49
C ASP A 370 19.69 -3.90 1.32
N SER A 371 20.82 -3.61 1.97
CA SER A 371 21.05 -2.32 2.63
C SER A 371 21.05 -1.16 1.64
N MET A 372 21.76 -1.29 0.51
CA MET A 372 21.76 -0.26 -0.54
C MET A 372 20.37 -0.02 -1.12
N LYS A 373 19.64 -1.10 -1.45
CA LYS A 373 18.24 -1.01 -1.95
C LYS A 373 17.31 -0.33 -0.94
N THR A 374 17.43 -0.70 0.33
CA THR A 374 16.61 -0.14 1.40
C THR A 374 16.89 1.35 1.54
N ARG A 375 18.17 1.76 1.61
CA ARG A 375 18.56 3.17 1.71
C ARG A 375 18.08 3.99 0.52
N ALA A 376 18.23 3.49 -0.71
CA ALA A 376 17.72 4.15 -1.91
C ALA A 376 16.19 4.33 -1.84
N ARG A 377 15.45 3.29 -1.45
CA ARG A 377 13.98 3.37 -1.30
C ARG A 377 13.57 4.41 -0.24
N LEU A 378 14.28 4.49 0.87
CA LEU A 378 13.98 5.43 1.94
C LEU A 378 14.05 6.89 1.45
N ILE A 379 15.05 7.22 0.63
CA ILE A 379 15.19 8.55 0.02
C ILE A 379 14.42 8.72 -1.30
N SER A 380 13.48 7.82 -1.61
CA SER A 380 12.69 7.83 -2.86
C SER A 380 13.54 7.75 -4.15
N ALA A 381 14.75 7.22 -4.06
CA ALA A 381 15.62 6.96 -5.21
C ALA A 381 15.32 5.58 -5.82
N LYS A 382 15.48 5.48 -7.14
CA LYS A 382 15.55 4.18 -7.83
C LYS A 382 16.95 3.62 -7.70
N PHE A 383 17.05 2.31 -7.51
CA PHE A 383 18.31 1.58 -7.41
C PHE A 383 18.34 0.45 -8.43
N ALA A 384 19.43 0.34 -9.17
CA ALA A 384 19.72 -0.77 -10.04
C ALA A 384 21.15 -1.28 -9.81
N ILE A 385 21.32 -2.60 -9.94
CA ILE A 385 22.63 -3.25 -9.94
C ILE A 385 22.61 -4.34 -11.00
N GLY A 386 23.67 -4.44 -11.80
CA GLY A 386 23.74 -5.42 -12.86
C GLY A 386 25.09 -5.48 -13.55
N PRO A 387 25.25 -6.38 -14.54
CA PRO A 387 26.43 -6.38 -15.38
C PRO A 387 26.51 -5.08 -16.19
N ARG A 388 27.72 -4.66 -16.52
CA ARG A 388 27.94 -3.58 -17.49
C ARG A 388 27.45 -3.97 -18.88
N ARG A 389 27.30 -2.97 -19.76
CA ARG A 389 26.84 -3.15 -21.15
C ARG A 389 27.72 -4.10 -21.97
N ASP A 390 29.01 -4.22 -21.65
CA ASP A 390 29.96 -5.14 -22.28
C ASP A 390 30.06 -6.50 -21.56
N ASN A 391 29.17 -6.78 -20.59
CA ASN A 391 29.13 -8.00 -19.77
C ASN A 391 30.43 -8.29 -18.97
N ARG A 392 31.28 -7.29 -18.76
CA ARG A 392 32.49 -7.39 -17.93
C ARG A 392 32.36 -6.39 -16.77
N GLY A 393 32.44 -6.88 -15.54
CA GLY A 393 32.29 -6.05 -14.34
C GLY A 393 30.85 -5.71 -13.96
N THR A 394 30.70 -4.88 -12.93
CA THR A 394 29.42 -4.52 -12.31
C THR A 394 29.13 -3.03 -12.47
N MET A 395 27.86 -2.69 -12.54
CA MET A 395 27.35 -1.32 -12.48
C MET A 395 26.28 -1.21 -11.39
N VAL A 396 26.44 -0.24 -10.51
CA VAL A 396 25.44 0.20 -9.54
C VAL A 396 24.97 1.59 -9.96
N THR A 397 23.66 1.77 -10.06
CA THR A 397 23.03 3.03 -10.47
C THR A 397 21.99 3.45 -9.44
N VAL A 398 22.09 4.69 -8.97
CA VAL A 398 21.09 5.35 -8.12
C VAL A 398 20.54 6.54 -8.87
N LEU A 399 19.21 6.63 -8.99
CA LEU A 399 18.51 7.76 -9.62
C LEU A 399 17.60 8.41 -8.58
N LEU A 400 17.97 9.60 -8.13
CA LEU A 400 17.19 10.40 -7.20
C LEU A 400 16.43 11.49 -7.97
N PRO A 401 15.09 11.45 -8.00
CA PRO A 401 14.31 12.56 -8.50
C PRO A 401 14.56 13.79 -7.61
N LEU A 402 15.07 14.86 -8.20
CA LEU A 402 15.03 16.16 -7.57
C LEU A 402 13.66 16.72 -7.94
N GLY A 403 12.76 16.92 -6.96
CA GLY A 403 11.48 17.59 -7.20
C GLY A 403 11.69 19.01 -7.73
N GLU A 404 10.67 19.87 -7.73
CA GLU A 404 10.74 21.31 -8.11
C GLU A 404 11.72 22.18 -7.27
N LEU A 405 12.78 21.63 -6.71
CA LEU A 405 13.96 22.32 -6.19
C LEU A 405 14.80 23.05 -7.27
N ALA A 406 14.34 23.05 -8.54
CA ALA A 406 15.01 23.69 -9.67
C ALA A 406 14.14 24.71 -10.45
N ALA A 407 12.86 24.92 -10.09
CA ALA A 407 11.95 25.78 -10.88
C ALA A 407 11.97 27.27 -10.48
N ASP A 408 12.54 27.65 -9.32
CA ASP A 408 12.51 29.03 -8.82
C ASP A 408 13.73 29.90 -9.21
N ALA A 409 14.52 29.51 -10.21
CA ALA A 409 15.76 30.24 -10.56
C ALA A 409 15.88 30.65 -12.05
N GLU A 410 14.78 30.95 -12.73
CA GLU A 410 14.81 31.73 -13.98
C GLU A 410 14.18 33.13 -13.88
N VAL A 411 13.81 33.58 -12.67
CA VAL A 411 13.41 34.98 -12.45
C VAL A 411 14.00 35.49 -11.12
N GLN A 412 15.27 35.88 -11.13
CA GLN A 412 15.75 37.09 -10.43
C GLN A 412 17.14 37.53 -10.90
#